data_AF-A0A524KZH7-F1
#
_entry.id   AF-A0A524KZH7-F1
#
_cell.length_a   1.000
_cell.length_b   1.000
_cell.length_c   1.000
_cell.angle_alpha   90.00
_cell.angle_beta   90.00
_cell.angle_gamma   90.00
#
_symmetry.space_group_name_H-M   'P 1'
#
loop_
_entity.id
_entity.type
_entity.pdbx_description
1 polymer ?
#
loop_
_entity_poly.entity_id
_entity_poly.type
_entity_poly.pdbx_seq_one_letter_code
_entity_poly.pdbx_strand_id
1 'polypeptide(L)' 'MAKYIMALDQGTTGSRAIIFNHNGTIVSTASKEFKQIYPEPGWVEHNPREIWSSQIEVAKTA' A
#
# COMPACT_ATOMS: atom_id res chain seq x y z
N MET A 1 25.17 1.43 8.82
CA MET A 1 23.82 0.90 8.54
C MET A 1 23.56 1.05 7.06
N ALA A 2 23.11 -0.02 6.40
CA ALA A 2 22.63 0.08 5.02
C ALA A 2 21.38 0.98 5.01
N LYS A 3 21.33 1.93 4.08
CA LYS A 3 20.15 2.76 3.84
C LYS A 3 19.30 2.07 2.77
N TYR A 4 17.99 2.11 2.97
CA TYR A 4 16.99 1.58 2.04
C TYR A 4 15.97 2.67 1.73
N ILE A 5 15.23 2.48 0.63
CA ILE A 5 14.13 3.36 0.23
C ILE A 5 12.85 2.54 0.29
N MET A 6 11.86 3.00 1.04
CA MET A 6 10.52 2.42 1.03
C MET A 6 9.63 3.22 0.08
N ALA A 7 9.01 2.55 -0.89
CA ALA A 7 7.94 3.12 -1.70
C ALA A 7 6.60 2.69 -1.12
N LEU A 8 5.71 3.66 -0.88
CA LEU A 8 4.31 3.43 -0.55
C LEU A 8 3.50 3.59 -1.83
N ASP A 9 2.96 2.49 -2.32
CA ASP A 9 2.15 2.42 -3.53
C ASP A 9 0.69 2.24 -3.09
N GLN A 10 -0.17 3.18 -3.45
CA GLN A 10 -1.57 3.18 -3.08
C GLN A 10 -2.40 3.03 -4.36
N GLY A 11 -2.96 1.84 -4.55
CA GLY A 11 -3.81 1.50 -5.68
C GLY A 11 -5.28 1.60 -5.32
N THR A 12 -6.13 1.51 -6.35
CA THR A 12 -7.58 1.59 -6.17
C THR A 12 -8.16 0.44 -5.37
N THR A 13 -7.54 -0.74 -5.39
CA THR A 13 -8.01 -1.95 -4.68
C THR A 13 -7.16 -2.35 -3.48
N GLY A 14 -6.01 -1.73 -3.28
CA GLY A 14 -5.07 -2.14 -2.23
C GLY A 14 -3.90 -1.18 -2.03
N SER A 15 -3.23 -1.36 -0.90
CA SER A 15 -2.00 -0.67 -0.52
C SER A 15 -0.82 -1.64 -0.61
N ARG A 16 0.36 -1.15 -1.00
CA ARG A 16 1.61 -1.92 -1.07
C ARG A 16 2.78 -1.09 -0.55
N ALA A 17 3.67 -1.74 0.17
CA ALA A 17 4.99 -1.20 0.50
C ALA A 17 6.08 -2.04 -0.18
N ILE A 18 7.07 -1.38 -0.78
CA ILE A 18 8.21 -2.03 -1.44
C ILE A 18 9.50 -1.43 -0.89
N ILE A 19 10.44 -2.28 -0.46
CA ILE A 19 11.77 -1.87 -0.01
C ILE A 19 12.76 -2.05 -1.14
N PHE A 20 13.49 -0.97 -1.48
CA PHE A 20 14.56 -0.97 -2.46
C PHE A 20 15.91 -0.73 -1.80
N ASN A 21 16.95 -1.40 -2.29
CA ASN A 21 18.33 -1.01 -2.05
C ASN A 21 18.74 0.14 -3.00
N HIS A 22 19.94 0.69 -2.79
CA HIS A 22 20.44 1.79 -3.63
C HIS A 22 20.79 1.41 -5.08
N ASN A 23 20.80 0.12 -5.42
CA ASN A 23 20.93 -0.35 -6.80
C ASN A 23 19.57 -0.51 -7.50
N GLY A 24 18.47 -0.14 -6.83
CA GLY A 24 17.11 -0.28 -7.35
C GLY A 24 16.56 -1.72 -7.27
N THR A 25 17.24 -2.63 -6.56
CA THR A 25 16.75 -4.01 -6.38
C THR A 25 15.68 -4.04 -5.29
N ILE A 26 14.59 -4.78 -5.55
CA ILE A 26 13.55 -5.06 -4.55
C ILE A 26 14.12 -6.03 -3.51
N VAL A 27 14.06 -5.64 -2.25
CA VAL A 27 14.56 -6.38 -1.10
C VAL A 27 13.41 -7.02 -0.32
N SER A 28 12.25 -6.36 -0.29
CA SER A 28 11.04 -6.83 0.37
C SER A 28 9.79 -6.17 -0.23
N THR A 29 8.64 -6.80 -0.06
CA THR A 29 7.34 -6.29 -0.48
C THR A 29 6.23 -6.83 0.42
N ALA A 30 5.24 -5.99 0.70
CA ALA A 30 4.00 -6.41 1.36
C ALA A 30 2.81 -5.70 0.72
N SER A 31 1.66 -6.36 0.65
CA SER A 31 0.45 -5.80 0.05
C SER A 31 -0.80 -6.20 0.84
N LYS A 32 -1.80 -5.31 0.85
CA LYS A 32 -3.08 -5.52 1.50
C LYS A 32 -4.20 -4.86 0.72
N GLU A 33 -5.24 -5.62 0.43
CA GLU A 33 -6.48 -5.10 -0.16
C GLU A 33 -7.32 -4.35 0.88
N PHE A 34 -8.14 -3.42 0.40
CA PHE A 34 -9.15 -2.74 1.23
C PHE A 34 -10.49 -2.70 0.49
N LYS A 35 -11.57 -2.54 1.26
CA LYS A 35 -12.93 -2.63 0.76
C LYS A 35 -13.25 -1.50 -0.22
N GLN A 36 -13.82 -1.88 -1.36
CA GLN A 36 -14.51 -0.95 -2.26
C GLN A 36 -15.96 -0.75 -1.79
N ILE A 37 -16.43 0.49 -1.77
CA ILE A 37 -17.80 0.83 -1.38
C ILE A 37 -18.56 1.23 -2.64
N TYR A 38 -19.65 0.51 -2.93
CA TYR A 38 -20.51 0.74 -4.10
C TYR A 38 -21.93 1.10 -3.62
N PRO A 39 -22.18 2.37 -3.26
CA PRO A 39 -23.48 2.77 -2.72
C PRO A 39 -24.58 2.78 -3.79
N GLU A 40 -24.24 3.14 -5.02
CA GLU A 40 -25.15 3.29 -6.17
C GLU A 40 -24.49 2.78 -7.46
N PRO A 41 -25.26 2.43 -8.50
CA PRO A 41 -24.72 2.04 -9.80
C PRO A 41 -23.78 3.12 -10.38
N GLY A 42 -22.55 2.72 -10.70
CA GLY A 42 -21.51 3.61 -11.24
C GLY A 42 -20.72 4.42 -10.21
N TRP A 43 -21.04 4.31 -8.92
CA TRP A 43 -20.31 4.97 -7.83
C TRP A 43 -19.26 4.04 -7.23
N VAL A 44 -18.08 4.59 -6.93
CA VAL A 44 -17.03 3.90 -6.18
C VAL A 44 -16.47 4.87 -5.14
N GLU A 45 -16.56 4.47 -3.88
CA GLU A 45 -16.05 5.23 -2.75
C GLU A 45 -15.04 4.40 -1.95
N HIS A 46 -14.12 5.09 -1.30
CA HIS A 46 -13.13 4.49 -0.40
C HIS A 46 -13.20 5.11 0.98
N ASN A 47 -12.98 4.32 2.03
CA ASN A 47 -12.83 4.83 3.38
C ASN A 47 -11.39 5.31 3.62
N PRO A 48 -11.13 6.61 3.86
CA PRO A 48 -9.78 7.12 4.07
C PRO A 48 -9.05 6.49 5.26
N ARG A 49 -9.80 6.06 6.29
CA ARG A 49 -9.21 5.37 7.45
C ARG A 49 -8.68 3.99 7.08
N GLU A 50 -9.34 3.30 6.17
CA GLU A 50 -8.95 1.96 5.71
C GLU A 50 -7.74 2.04 4.77
N ILE A 51 -7.68 3.06 3.92
CA ILE A 51 -6.48 3.40 3.14
C ILE A 51 -5.29 3.63 4.09
N TRP A 52 -5.47 4.47 5.11
CA TRP A 52 -4.39 4.78 6.06
C TRP A 52 -3.93 3.56 6.86
N SER A 53 -4.87 2.78 7.42
CA SER A 53 -4.52 1.60 8.21
C SER A 53 -3.86 0.51 7.36
N SER A 54 -4.36 0.27 6.14
CA SER A 54 -3.76 -0.71 5.23
C SER A 54 -2.35 -0.30 4.83
N GLN A 55 -2.10 0.99 4.56
CA GLN A 55 -0.78 1.46 4.16
C GLN A 55 0.25 1.39 5.32
N ILE A 56 -0.17 1.72 6.55
CA ILE A 56 0.68 1.50 7.74
C ILE A 56 1.02 0.02 7.91
N GLU A 57 0.04 -0.87 7.72
CA GLU A 57 0.23 -2.30 7.96
C GLU A 57 1.26 -2.91 6.99
N VAL A 58 1.14 -2.61 5.69
CA VAL A 58 2.13 -3.09 4.72
C VAL A 58 3.50 -2.43 4.94
N ALA A 59 3.57 -1.16 5.35
CA ALA A 59 4.84 -0.50 5.68
C ALA A 59 5.55 -1.13 6.91
N LYS A 60 4.80 -1.69 7.86
CA LYS A 60 5.36 -2.42 9.00
C LYS A 60 5.77 -3.86 8.65
N THR A 61 5.20 -4.42 7.58
CA THR A 61 5.36 -5.83 7.21
C THR A 61 6.46 -6.02 6.17
N ALA A 62 6.63 -5.06 5.26
CA ALA A 62 7.69 -5.05 4.24
C ALA A 62 9.06 -4.77 4.86
#